data_AF-A0A954DXW4-F1
#
_entry.id   AF-A0A954DXW4-F1
#
_cell.length_a   1.000
_cell.length_b   1.000
_cell.length_c   1.000
_cell.angle_alpha   90.00
_cell.angle_beta   90.00
_cell.angle_gamma   90.00
#
_symmetry.space_group_name_H-M   'P 1'
#
loop_
_entity.id
_entity.type
_entity.pdbx_description
1 polymer ?
#
loop_
_entity_poly.entity_id
_entity_poly.type
_entity_poly.pdbx_seq_one_letter_code
_entity_poly.pdbx_strand_id
1 'polypeptide(L)'
;MMSTIPKLRRLTRALGVVLLFGAAFALPCTAQDARYELGVRLRGLEVDWDAATAEDKARALPELKAAVERFFRLQLGAAGRGLDRARFELTRSTSPAHLWSAQWTVRPERRFGDAREEAGAWLVSFGSLYESAEGAPDGAQARLSLRSANGAELARAEAAWPGNGRAWTAPLELGGVPEGDHRLVVEFGAESATWITRELGLSIATRATERVAAARIKLDAKIDAPALERATATRLLELLEPLLAGETLETDVPAARLLRELEGLGELAADRRSYVAFHPGEFLLRVPIGNRAVDVRLSSPPVAEGELRPCVVALHGAGGSDNLFFDGHGNGAAVRLASERGWLFVAPKAPFFGSVDVAGLLDALGERYAVDRSRVYLVGHSMGAAQAL
;
A
#
# COMPACT_ATOMS: atom_id res chain seq x y z
N MET A 1 -0.26 -62.96 3.18
CA MET A 1 -0.20 -62.53 1.77
C MET A 1 -0.94 -61.20 1.66
N MET A 2 -0.18 -60.13 1.44
CA MET A 2 -0.53 -58.75 1.03
C MET A 2 -1.92 -58.17 1.39
N SER A 3 -1.94 -57.12 2.22
CA SER A 3 -2.82 -55.97 2.02
C SER A 3 -2.17 -54.71 2.59
N THR A 4 -1.93 -53.76 1.69
CA THR A 4 -1.12 -52.55 1.80
C THR A 4 -1.96 -51.32 2.15
N ILE A 5 -1.55 -50.63 3.22
CA ILE A 5 -1.47 -49.16 3.43
C ILE A 5 -2.53 -48.26 2.73
N PRO A 6 -3.52 -47.71 3.47
CA PRO A 6 -4.36 -46.60 3.00
C PRO A 6 -3.95 -45.21 3.53
N LYS A 7 -2.76 -45.04 4.14
CA LYS A 7 -2.35 -43.75 4.76
C LYS A 7 -1.53 -42.81 3.85
N LEU A 8 -1.08 -43.24 2.67
CA LEU A 8 -0.20 -42.44 1.80
C LEU A 8 -0.94 -41.51 0.81
N ARG A 9 -2.27 -41.61 0.68
CA ARG A 9 -3.07 -40.78 -0.26
C ARG A 9 -3.57 -39.44 0.32
N ARG A 10 -3.48 -39.23 1.64
CA ARG A 10 -3.85 -37.94 2.26
C ARG A 10 -2.69 -36.95 2.36
N LEU A 11 -1.44 -37.43 2.37
CA LEU A 11 -0.27 -36.55 2.40
C LEU A 11 0.04 -35.89 1.05
N THR A 12 -0.28 -36.55 -0.06
CA THR A 12 -0.03 -36.02 -1.42
C THR A 12 -1.04 -34.95 -1.86
N ARG A 13 -2.22 -34.84 -1.22
CA ARG A 13 -3.14 -33.71 -1.45
C ARG A 13 -2.78 -32.47 -0.64
N ALA A 14 -2.21 -32.62 0.56
CA ALA A 14 -1.71 -31.50 1.35
C ALA A 14 -0.43 -30.90 0.75
N LEU A 15 0.46 -31.75 0.20
CA LEU A 15 1.66 -31.29 -0.50
C LEU A 15 1.33 -30.64 -1.87
N GLY A 16 0.28 -31.10 -2.55
CA GLY A 16 -0.18 -30.52 -3.81
C GLY A 16 -0.78 -29.11 -3.67
N VAL A 17 -1.37 -28.78 -2.51
CA VAL A 17 -1.86 -27.42 -2.24
C VAL A 17 -0.70 -26.49 -1.90
N VAL A 18 0.29 -26.93 -1.13
CA VAL A 18 1.47 -26.10 -0.78
C VAL A 18 2.39 -25.87 -1.99
N LEU A 19 2.53 -26.84 -2.89
CA LEU A 19 3.33 -26.68 -4.12
C LEU A 19 2.66 -25.81 -5.19
N LEU A 20 1.34 -25.63 -5.15
CA LEU A 20 0.62 -24.66 -5.99
C LEU A 20 0.77 -23.21 -5.49
N PHE A 21 1.13 -23.00 -4.22
CA PHE A 21 1.42 -21.66 -3.67
C PHE A 21 2.86 -21.21 -3.88
N GLY A 22 3.82 -22.13 -4.02
CA GLY A 22 5.25 -21.81 -4.13
C GLY A 22 5.73 -21.32 -5.51
N ALA A 23 4.97 -21.56 -6.58
CA ALA A 23 5.41 -21.28 -7.96
C ALA A 23 4.71 -20.08 -8.63
N ALA A 24 3.81 -19.37 -7.94
CA ALA A 24 2.84 -18.46 -8.59
C ALA A 24 3.16 -16.95 -8.51
N PHE A 25 4.34 -16.51 -8.06
CA PHE A 25 4.53 -15.08 -7.74
C PHE A 25 5.76 -14.39 -8.32
N ALA A 26 6.52 -15.03 -9.21
CA ALA A 26 7.27 -14.29 -10.24
C ALA A 26 6.29 -13.92 -11.36
N LEU A 27 5.26 -13.15 -11.04
CA LEU A 27 4.30 -12.71 -12.04
C LEU A 27 4.90 -11.53 -12.82
N PRO A 28 4.63 -11.43 -14.12
CA PRO A 28 5.06 -10.29 -14.93
C PRO A 28 4.55 -8.97 -14.30
N CYS A 29 5.26 -7.88 -14.56
CA CYS A 29 4.99 -6.52 -14.09
C CYS A 29 3.48 -6.11 -14.16
N THR A 30 2.76 -6.66 -15.15
CA THR A 30 1.30 -6.47 -15.33
C THR A 30 0.42 -6.97 -14.18
N ALA A 31 0.85 -7.99 -13.43
CA ALA A 31 0.08 -8.50 -12.29
C ALA A 31 0.22 -7.61 -11.05
N GLN A 32 1.33 -6.89 -10.92
CA GLN A 32 1.55 -5.96 -9.82
C GLN A 32 0.68 -4.72 -9.97
N ASP A 33 0.58 -4.16 -11.18
CA ASP A 33 -0.34 -3.07 -11.49
C ASP A 33 -1.80 -3.44 -11.20
N ALA A 34 -2.22 -4.65 -11.61
CA ALA A 34 -3.57 -5.13 -11.34
C ALA A 34 -3.84 -5.30 -9.83
N ARG A 35 -2.83 -5.71 -9.04
CA ARG A 35 -2.96 -5.80 -7.57
C ARG A 35 -3.05 -4.45 -6.91
N TYR A 36 -2.21 -3.51 -7.31
CA TYR A 36 -2.28 -2.12 -6.86
C TYR A 36 -3.69 -1.55 -7.12
N GLU A 37 -4.23 -1.75 -8.32
CA GLU A 37 -5.55 -1.26 -8.72
C GLU A 37 -6.70 -1.90 -7.92
N LEU A 38 -6.57 -3.17 -7.55
CA LEU A 38 -7.50 -3.83 -6.64
C LEU A 38 -7.38 -3.28 -5.21
N GLY A 39 -6.17 -3.00 -4.74
CA GLY A 39 -5.92 -2.36 -3.45
C GLY A 39 -6.59 -0.99 -3.35
N VAL A 40 -6.41 -0.13 -4.35
CA VAL A 40 -7.07 1.18 -4.42
C VAL A 40 -8.59 1.05 -4.37
N ARG A 41 -9.18 0.13 -5.15
CA ARG A 41 -10.63 -0.11 -5.16
C ARG A 41 -11.14 -0.65 -3.82
N LEU A 42 -10.41 -1.56 -3.20
CA LEU A 42 -10.76 -2.09 -1.89
C LEU A 42 -10.76 -0.99 -0.83
N ARG A 43 -9.76 -0.10 -0.82
CA ARG A 43 -9.73 1.06 0.09
C ARG A 43 -10.93 1.96 -0.10
N GLY A 44 -11.27 2.30 -1.34
CA GLY A 44 -12.48 3.09 -1.64
C GLY A 44 -13.77 2.41 -1.18
N LEU A 45 -13.86 1.08 -1.36
CA LEU A 45 -14.97 0.29 -0.84
C LEU A 45 -15.04 0.32 0.69
N GLU A 46 -13.91 0.15 1.39
CA GLU A 46 -13.86 0.15 2.86
C GLU A 46 -14.27 1.50 3.46
N VAL A 47 -13.85 2.62 2.84
CA VAL A 47 -14.28 3.97 3.23
C VAL A 47 -15.80 4.11 3.12
N ASP A 48 -16.37 3.75 1.97
CA ASP A 48 -17.82 3.83 1.77
C ASP A 48 -18.58 2.83 2.64
N TRP A 49 -17.96 1.67 2.93
CA TRP A 49 -18.52 0.66 3.82
C TRP A 49 -18.66 1.20 5.23
N ASP A 50 -17.64 1.87 5.77
CA ASP A 50 -17.73 2.44 7.12
C ASP A 50 -18.84 3.48 7.24
N ALA A 51 -19.08 4.27 6.19
CA ALA A 51 -20.15 5.28 6.15
C ALA A 51 -21.56 4.71 5.86
N ALA A 52 -21.65 3.50 5.28
CA ALA A 52 -22.91 2.93 4.80
C ALA A 52 -23.83 2.37 5.90
N THR A 53 -25.14 2.42 5.64
CA THR A 53 -26.14 1.79 6.50
C THR A 53 -26.09 0.27 6.44
N ALA A 54 -26.71 -0.40 7.42
CA ALA A 54 -26.82 -1.87 7.41
C ALA A 54 -27.57 -2.40 6.17
N GLU A 55 -28.56 -1.66 5.67
CA GLU A 55 -29.31 -2.04 4.47
C GLU A 55 -28.42 -1.97 3.22
N ASP A 56 -27.68 -0.87 3.06
CA ASP A 56 -26.80 -0.70 1.90
C ASP A 56 -25.67 -1.76 1.92
N LYS A 57 -25.12 -2.07 3.09
CA LYS A 57 -24.16 -3.19 3.29
C LYS A 57 -24.75 -4.54 2.89
N ALA A 58 -26.00 -4.81 3.24
CA ALA A 58 -26.67 -6.05 2.88
C ALA A 58 -26.80 -6.22 1.36
N ARG A 59 -27.06 -5.13 0.62
CA ARG A 59 -27.09 -5.15 -0.85
C ARG A 59 -25.72 -5.30 -1.50
N ALA A 60 -24.67 -4.71 -0.92
CA ALA A 60 -23.31 -4.83 -1.41
C ALA A 60 -22.68 -6.23 -1.19
N LEU A 61 -23.13 -6.95 -0.17
CA LEU A 61 -22.49 -8.20 0.29
C LEU A 61 -22.41 -9.32 -0.77
N PRO A 62 -23.43 -9.59 -1.61
CA PRO A 62 -23.33 -10.59 -2.68
C PRO A 62 -22.23 -10.26 -3.70
N GLU A 63 -22.11 -9.00 -4.12
CA GLU A 63 -21.09 -8.55 -5.07
C GLU A 63 -19.69 -8.64 -4.47
N LEU A 64 -19.55 -8.26 -3.19
CA LEU A 64 -18.28 -8.39 -2.46
C LEU A 64 -17.84 -9.85 -2.33
N LYS A 65 -18.74 -10.77 -1.96
CA LYS A 65 -18.43 -12.21 -1.88
C LYS A 65 -17.96 -12.74 -3.24
N ALA A 66 -18.66 -12.39 -4.30
CA ALA A 66 -18.30 -12.80 -5.65
C ALA A 66 -16.95 -12.21 -6.09
N ALA A 67 -16.63 -10.97 -5.70
CA ALA A 67 -15.33 -10.34 -5.95
C ALA A 67 -14.18 -11.11 -5.28
N VAL A 68 -14.36 -11.51 -4.01
CA VAL A 68 -13.39 -12.30 -3.25
C VAL A 68 -13.14 -13.66 -3.90
N GLU A 69 -14.21 -14.37 -4.30
CA GLU A 69 -14.07 -15.65 -5.00
C GLU A 69 -13.29 -15.51 -6.32
N ARG A 70 -13.57 -14.46 -7.10
CA ARG A 70 -12.87 -14.16 -8.37
C ARG A 70 -11.40 -13.82 -8.15
N PHE A 71 -11.09 -13.08 -7.08
CA PHE A 71 -9.71 -12.77 -6.71
C PHE A 71 -8.90 -14.06 -6.45
N PHE A 72 -9.45 -15.00 -5.68
CA PHE A 72 -8.78 -16.28 -5.41
C PHE A 72 -8.69 -17.20 -6.63
N ARG A 73 -9.50 -16.96 -7.67
CA ARG A 73 -9.38 -17.60 -8.98
C ARG A 73 -8.46 -16.85 -9.95
N LEU A 74 -7.73 -15.83 -9.48
CA LEU A 74 -6.86 -14.96 -10.27
C LEU A 74 -7.57 -14.20 -11.41
N GLN A 75 -8.88 -14.01 -11.29
CA GLN A 75 -9.70 -13.26 -12.25
C GLN A 75 -9.73 -11.78 -11.85
N LEU A 76 -8.56 -11.12 -11.85
CA LEU A 76 -8.37 -9.80 -11.23
C LEU A 76 -9.30 -8.72 -11.79
N GLY A 77 -9.51 -8.67 -13.11
CA GLY A 77 -10.45 -7.72 -13.71
C GLY A 77 -11.91 -7.94 -13.27
N ALA A 78 -12.32 -9.20 -13.13
CA ALA A 78 -13.65 -9.55 -12.65
C ALA A 78 -13.82 -9.29 -11.15
N ALA A 79 -12.75 -9.47 -10.37
CA ALA A 79 -12.71 -9.07 -8.97
C ALA A 79 -12.87 -7.55 -8.84
N GLY A 80 -12.14 -6.76 -9.65
CA GLY A 80 -12.24 -5.31 -9.69
C GLY A 80 -13.66 -4.83 -10.01
N ARG A 81 -14.31 -5.43 -11.01
CA ARG A 81 -15.71 -5.15 -11.34
C ARG A 81 -16.65 -5.43 -10.16
N GLY A 82 -16.43 -6.54 -9.44
CA GLY A 82 -17.23 -6.87 -8.26
C GLY A 82 -17.04 -5.88 -7.12
N LEU A 83 -15.82 -5.39 -6.90
CA LEU A 83 -15.54 -4.34 -5.91
C LEU A 83 -16.23 -3.02 -6.27
N ASP A 84 -16.15 -2.59 -7.53
CA ASP A 84 -16.83 -1.37 -7.98
C ASP A 84 -18.36 -1.49 -7.85
N ARG A 85 -18.95 -2.63 -8.19
CA ARG A 85 -20.39 -2.88 -8.01
C ARG A 85 -20.81 -2.89 -6.55
N ALA A 86 -20.06 -3.57 -5.69
CA ALA A 86 -20.31 -3.57 -4.26
C ALA A 86 -20.29 -2.14 -3.71
N ARG A 87 -19.32 -1.32 -4.16
CA ARG A 87 -19.23 0.09 -3.78
C ARG A 87 -20.44 0.90 -4.24
N PHE A 88 -20.93 0.69 -5.47
CA PHE A 88 -22.12 1.37 -5.97
C PHE A 88 -23.41 1.00 -5.24
N GLU A 89 -23.51 -0.22 -4.72
CA GLU A 89 -24.63 -0.58 -3.83
C GLU A 89 -24.60 0.18 -2.51
N LEU A 90 -23.40 0.50 -2.00
CA LEU A 90 -23.22 1.32 -0.80
C LEU A 90 -23.60 2.79 -1.05
N THR A 91 -23.17 3.36 -2.18
CA THR A 91 -23.35 4.79 -2.48
C THR A 91 -24.61 5.10 -3.29
N ARG A 92 -25.33 4.06 -3.75
CA ARG A 92 -26.47 4.15 -4.68
C ARG A 92 -26.11 4.79 -6.04
N SER A 93 -24.88 4.55 -6.49
CA SER A 93 -24.31 5.15 -7.70
C SER A 93 -24.32 4.17 -8.89
N THR A 94 -25.49 3.71 -9.32
CA THR A 94 -25.62 2.60 -10.29
C THR A 94 -25.88 3.02 -11.74
N SER A 95 -25.69 4.30 -12.09
CA SER A 95 -25.96 4.75 -13.47
C SER A 95 -24.95 4.15 -14.48
N PRO A 96 -25.31 4.03 -15.77
CA PRO A 96 -24.40 3.58 -16.81
C PRO A 96 -23.08 4.36 -16.85
N ALA A 97 -23.12 5.66 -16.53
CA ALA A 97 -21.95 6.53 -16.46
C ALA A 97 -20.97 6.15 -15.33
N HIS A 98 -21.49 5.73 -14.16
CA HIS A 98 -20.65 5.18 -13.09
C HIS A 98 -20.02 3.86 -13.51
N LEU A 99 -20.79 2.95 -14.09
CA LEU A 99 -20.28 1.65 -14.54
C LEU A 99 -19.22 1.78 -15.63
N TRP A 100 -19.42 2.69 -16.59
CA TRP A 100 -18.44 2.99 -17.63
C TRP A 100 -17.17 3.62 -17.05
N SER A 101 -17.27 4.58 -16.12
CA SER A 101 -16.10 5.25 -15.55
C SER A 101 -15.29 4.35 -14.61
N ALA A 102 -15.95 3.40 -13.93
CA ALA A 102 -15.32 2.51 -12.94
C ALA A 102 -14.23 1.61 -13.52
N GLN A 103 -14.39 1.25 -14.80
CA GLN A 103 -13.52 0.32 -15.50
C GLN A 103 -12.10 0.86 -15.68
N TRP A 104 -11.92 2.18 -15.64
CA TRP A 104 -10.65 2.81 -15.90
C TRP A 104 -9.69 2.65 -14.71
N THR A 105 -8.48 2.21 -15.02
CA THR A 105 -7.29 2.31 -14.17
C THR A 105 -6.62 3.65 -14.40
N VAL A 106 -5.85 4.13 -13.42
CA VAL A 106 -5.12 5.40 -13.51
C VAL A 106 -3.68 5.12 -13.17
N ARG A 107 -2.78 5.32 -14.13
CA ARG A 107 -1.36 5.07 -13.96
C ARG A 107 -0.55 6.28 -14.41
N PRO A 108 -0.04 7.11 -13.49
CA PRO A 108 0.97 8.09 -13.87
C PRO A 108 2.22 7.36 -14.36
N GLU A 109 2.97 7.98 -15.26
CA GLU A 109 4.22 7.43 -15.80
C GLU A 109 5.21 7.04 -14.70
N ARG A 110 5.24 7.85 -13.64
CA ARG A 110 6.04 7.63 -12.43
C ARG A 110 5.20 7.91 -11.20
N ARG A 111 5.63 7.35 -10.06
CA ARG A 111 5.06 7.66 -8.74
C ARG A 111 6.03 8.44 -7.86
N PHE A 112 7.31 8.44 -8.21
CA PHE A 112 8.33 9.26 -7.59
C PHE A 112 9.17 9.91 -8.68
N GLY A 113 9.09 11.24 -8.78
CA GLY A 113 9.76 11.99 -9.84
C GLY A 113 10.91 12.85 -9.36
N ASP A 114 11.83 13.11 -10.29
CA ASP A 114 12.94 14.05 -10.12
C ASP A 114 12.61 15.40 -10.76
N ALA A 115 12.29 16.39 -9.93
CA ALA A 115 11.85 17.72 -10.37
C ALA A 115 12.84 18.45 -11.29
N ARG A 116 14.13 18.09 -11.28
CA ARG A 116 15.16 18.75 -12.11
C ARG A 116 15.25 18.15 -13.50
N GLU A 117 15.07 16.84 -13.62
CA GLU A 117 15.08 16.14 -14.91
C GLU A 117 13.73 16.29 -15.62
N GLU A 118 12.65 16.47 -14.85
CA GLU A 118 11.27 16.39 -15.33
C GLU A 118 10.61 17.76 -15.46
N ALA A 119 11.27 18.71 -16.13
CA ALA A 119 10.72 20.04 -16.44
C ALA A 119 9.57 20.01 -17.48
N GLY A 120 8.84 18.90 -17.61
CA GLY A 120 7.80 18.69 -18.62
C GLY A 120 6.61 17.87 -18.12
N ALA A 121 5.66 17.65 -19.01
CA ALA A 121 4.44 16.91 -18.72
C ALA A 121 4.72 15.44 -18.42
N TRP A 122 4.17 14.93 -17.33
CA TRP A 122 4.06 13.49 -17.11
C TRP A 122 2.85 12.95 -17.84
N LEU A 123 2.98 11.76 -18.44
CA LEU A 123 1.82 11.09 -19.01
C LEU A 123 1.06 10.32 -17.94
N VAL A 124 -0.21 10.65 -17.77
CA VAL A 124 -1.16 9.83 -17.02
C VAL A 124 -1.87 8.90 -17.99
N SER A 125 -1.63 7.61 -17.83
CA SER A 125 -2.23 6.56 -18.64
C SER A 125 -3.52 6.07 -18.00
N PHE A 126 -4.56 5.95 -18.82
CA PHE A 126 -5.82 5.32 -18.46
C PHE A 126 -5.93 4.01 -19.22
N GLY A 127 -6.16 2.91 -18.52
CA GLY A 127 -6.37 1.58 -19.11
C GLY A 127 -7.68 0.97 -18.63
N SER A 128 -8.23 0.01 -19.35
CA SER A 128 -9.40 -0.73 -18.90
C SER A 128 -9.00 -1.93 -18.04
N LEU A 129 -9.43 -1.98 -16.77
CA LEU A 129 -9.26 -3.14 -15.89
C LEU A 129 -10.18 -4.30 -16.31
N TYR A 130 -11.34 -3.96 -16.85
CA TYR A 130 -12.36 -4.90 -17.33
C TYR A 130 -13.27 -4.20 -18.34
N GLU A 131 -13.91 -4.96 -19.23
CA GLU A 131 -14.76 -4.39 -20.27
C GLU A 131 -16.18 -4.06 -19.76
N SER A 132 -16.55 -2.78 -19.70
CA SER A 132 -17.93 -2.39 -19.46
C SER A 132 -18.80 -2.70 -20.69
N ALA A 133 -20.02 -3.19 -20.45
CA ALA A 133 -21.02 -3.30 -21.52
C ALA A 133 -21.66 -1.93 -21.85
N GLU A 134 -21.48 -0.95 -20.96
CA GLU A 134 -22.01 0.40 -21.11
C GLU A 134 -21.13 1.22 -22.07
N GLY A 135 -21.77 1.96 -22.95
CA GLY A 135 -21.09 2.94 -23.82
C GLY A 135 -20.57 4.14 -23.02
N ALA A 136 -19.61 4.87 -23.60
CA ALA A 136 -19.16 6.13 -23.02
C ALA A 136 -20.33 7.13 -22.99
N PRO A 137 -20.60 7.79 -21.85
CA PRO A 137 -21.57 8.87 -21.81
C PRO A 137 -21.13 10.06 -22.66
N ASP A 138 -22.09 10.86 -23.12
CA ASP A 138 -21.80 12.07 -23.87
C ASP A 138 -20.92 13.04 -23.07
N GLY A 139 -19.89 13.58 -23.73
CA GLY A 139 -18.94 14.51 -23.10
C GLY A 139 -18.02 13.87 -22.07
N ALA A 140 -17.86 12.54 -22.07
CA ALA A 140 -16.96 11.86 -21.15
C ALA A 140 -15.52 12.40 -21.22
N GLN A 141 -14.97 12.72 -20.06
CA GLN A 141 -13.63 13.26 -19.88
C GLN A 141 -13.04 12.82 -18.54
N ALA A 142 -11.72 13.00 -18.40
CA ALA A 142 -11.02 12.94 -17.13
C ALA A 142 -10.47 14.33 -16.79
N ARG A 143 -10.72 14.77 -15.55
CA ARG A 143 -10.10 15.96 -14.97
C ARG A 143 -9.09 15.51 -13.94
N LEU A 144 -7.85 15.96 -14.11
CA LEU A 144 -6.72 15.60 -13.27
C LEU A 144 -6.36 16.82 -12.44
N SER A 145 -6.22 16.64 -11.13
CA SER A 145 -5.65 17.66 -10.24
C SER A 145 -4.58 17.04 -9.37
N LEU A 146 -3.37 17.59 -9.41
CA LEU A 146 -2.35 17.28 -8.42
C LEU A 146 -2.54 18.21 -7.23
N ARG A 147 -2.66 17.64 -6.03
CA ARG A 147 -2.89 18.39 -4.80
C ARG A 147 -1.77 18.15 -3.80
N SER A 148 -1.37 19.21 -3.12
CA SER A 148 -0.47 19.11 -1.97
C SER A 148 -1.13 18.34 -0.81
N ALA A 149 -0.32 18.01 0.21
CA ALA A 149 -0.81 17.42 1.45
C ALA A 149 -1.88 18.27 2.19
N ASN A 150 -1.92 19.60 1.98
CA ASN A 150 -2.95 20.48 2.55
C ASN A 150 -4.16 20.70 1.63
N GLY A 151 -4.22 20.02 0.48
CA GLY A 151 -5.35 20.06 -0.45
C GLY A 151 -5.29 21.16 -1.50
N ALA A 152 -4.27 22.03 -1.48
CA ALA A 152 -4.06 23.06 -2.50
C ALA A 152 -3.76 22.42 -3.86
N GLU A 153 -4.42 22.90 -4.92
CA GLU A 153 -4.17 22.44 -6.28
C GLU A 153 -2.84 23.03 -6.80
N LEU A 154 -1.95 22.14 -7.25
CA LEU A 154 -0.60 22.47 -7.72
C LEU A 154 -0.50 22.38 -9.24
N ALA A 155 -1.26 21.46 -9.85
CA ALA A 155 -1.33 21.27 -11.29
C ALA A 155 -2.73 20.77 -11.68
N ARG A 156 -3.15 21.08 -12.90
CA ARG A 156 -4.42 20.60 -13.47
C ARG A 156 -4.25 20.25 -14.94
N ALA A 157 -4.95 19.21 -15.36
CA ALA A 157 -5.15 18.89 -16.76
C ALA A 157 -6.57 18.37 -16.99
N GLU A 158 -7.06 18.50 -18.21
CA GLU A 158 -8.32 17.90 -18.64
C GLU A 158 -8.08 17.16 -19.95
N ALA A 159 -8.73 16.01 -20.10
CA ALA A 159 -8.58 15.21 -21.30
C ALA A 159 -9.91 14.57 -21.66
N ALA A 160 -10.37 14.86 -22.88
CA ALA A 160 -11.58 14.26 -23.42
C ALA A 160 -11.35 12.79 -23.79
N TRP A 161 -12.35 11.95 -23.56
CA TRP A 161 -12.32 10.57 -24.03
C TRP A 161 -12.21 10.56 -25.57
N PRO A 162 -11.22 9.84 -26.16
CA PRO A 162 -11.01 9.83 -27.62
C PRO A 162 -12.11 9.15 -28.43
N GLY A 163 -13.18 8.65 -27.80
CA GLY A 163 -14.30 7.99 -28.47
C GLY A 163 -14.06 6.52 -28.83
N ASN A 164 -12.80 6.05 -28.79
CA ASN A 164 -12.44 4.67 -29.10
C ASN A 164 -11.22 4.20 -28.28
N GLY A 165 -10.98 2.88 -28.27
CA GLY A 165 -9.81 2.28 -27.66
C GLY A 165 -10.05 1.70 -26.26
N ARG A 166 -9.01 1.05 -25.72
CA ARG A 166 -8.98 0.49 -24.35
C ARG A 166 -7.94 1.15 -23.46
N ALA A 167 -7.23 2.14 -24.01
CA ALA A 167 -6.26 2.94 -23.31
C ALA A 167 -6.13 4.30 -23.97
N TRP A 168 -5.80 5.30 -23.17
CA TRP A 168 -5.54 6.67 -23.62
C TRP A 168 -4.67 7.37 -22.57
N THR A 169 -4.13 8.53 -22.93
CA THR A 169 -3.22 9.28 -22.06
C THR A 169 -3.64 10.74 -21.96
N ALA A 170 -3.30 11.35 -20.84
CA ALA A 170 -3.40 12.79 -20.62
C ALA A 170 -2.06 13.32 -20.11
N PRO A 171 -1.50 14.40 -20.70
CA PRO A 171 -0.35 15.07 -20.13
C PRO A 171 -0.78 15.85 -18.88
N LEU A 172 0.04 15.79 -17.84
CA LEU A 172 -0.08 16.61 -16.63
C LEU A 172 1.22 17.38 -16.44
N GLU A 173 1.15 18.69 -16.60
CA GLU A 173 2.32 19.57 -16.43
C GLU A 173 2.68 19.67 -14.95
N LEU A 174 3.89 19.23 -14.60
CA LEU A 174 4.39 19.25 -13.21
C LEU A 174 5.49 20.29 -12.99
N GLY A 175 5.78 21.12 -13.99
CA GLY A 175 6.75 22.20 -13.88
C GLY A 175 6.43 23.12 -12.70
N GLY A 176 7.39 23.25 -11.78
CA GLY A 176 7.25 24.12 -10.60
C GLY A 176 6.49 23.51 -9.43
N VAL A 177 6.07 22.25 -9.50
CA VAL A 177 5.47 21.56 -8.35
C VAL A 177 6.55 21.38 -7.26
N PRO A 178 6.28 21.80 -6.01
CA PRO A 178 7.26 21.72 -4.93
C PRO A 178 7.58 20.27 -4.53
N GLU A 179 8.76 20.06 -3.95
CA GLU A 179 9.10 18.78 -3.32
C GLU A 179 8.09 18.43 -2.23
N GLY A 180 7.60 17.19 -2.26
CA GLY A 180 6.59 16.72 -1.33
C GLY A 180 5.91 15.43 -1.77
N ASP A 181 5.11 14.90 -0.85
CA ASP A 181 4.17 13.82 -1.12
C ASP A 181 2.81 14.45 -1.41
N HIS A 182 2.32 14.20 -2.62
CA HIS A 182 1.14 14.83 -3.22
C HIS A 182 0.08 13.77 -3.53
N ARG A 183 -1.12 14.24 -3.85
CA ARG A 183 -2.24 13.41 -4.25
C ARG A 183 -2.68 13.76 -5.66
N LEU A 184 -2.59 12.79 -6.57
CA LEU A 184 -3.21 12.88 -7.88
C LEU A 184 -4.68 12.48 -7.73
N VAL A 185 -5.58 13.43 -7.96
CA VAL A 185 -7.02 13.22 -7.99
C VAL A 185 -7.48 13.22 -9.43
N VAL A 186 -8.11 12.13 -9.86
CA VAL A 186 -8.69 11.98 -11.19
C VAL A 186 -10.20 11.84 -11.07
N GLU A 187 -10.91 12.78 -11.66
CA GLU A 187 -12.36 12.79 -11.74
C GLU A 187 -12.80 12.39 -13.15
N PHE A 188 -13.46 11.25 -13.27
CA PHE A 188 -14.14 10.85 -14.49
C PHE A 188 -15.56 11.41 -14.50
N GLY A 189 -15.92 12.07 -15.58
CA GLY A 189 -17.15 12.84 -15.64
C GLY A 189 -17.44 13.46 -16.99
N ALA A 190 -18.40 14.39 -17.00
CA ALA A 190 -18.62 15.36 -18.05
C ALA A 190 -18.31 16.77 -17.50
N GLU A 191 -18.50 17.81 -18.31
CA GLU A 191 -18.19 19.21 -17.93
C GLU A 191 -18.84 19.63 -16.60
N SER A 192 -20.09 19.19 -16.35
CA SER A 192 -20.88 19.59 -15.18
C SER A 192 -21.13 18.47 -14.16
N ALA A 193 -20.55 17.28 -14.34
CA ALA A 193 -20.84 16.12 -13.49
C ALA A 193 -19.59 15.26 -13.25
N THR A 194 -19.32 14.91 -11.99
CA THR A 194 -18.36 13.86 -11.61
C THR A 194 -19.13 12.57 -11.34
N TRP A 195 -18.69 11.46 -11.95
CA TRP A 195 -19.25 10.13 -11.67
C TRP A 195 -18.35 9.36 -10.69
N ILE A 196 -17.04 9.38 -10.91
CA ILE A 196 -16.08 8.70 -10.04
C ILE A 196 -14.85 9.56 -9.84
N THR A 197 -14.38 9.58 -8.61
CA THR A 197 -13.08 10.12 -8.23
C THR A 197 -12.13 8.97 -7.87
N ARG A 198 -10.91 9.02 -8.39
CA ARG A 198 -9.78 8.15 -8.02
C ARG A 198 -8.67 9.01 -7.43
N GLU A 199 -8.03 8.51 -6.40
CA GLU A 199 -6.95 9.21 -5.72
C GLU A 199 -5.73 8.30 -5.61
N LEU A 200 -4.56 8.83 -5.93
CA LEU A 200 -3.29 8.11 -5.93
C LEU A 200 -2.21 8.98 -5.28
N GLY A 201 -1.26 8.33 -4.60
CA GLY A 201 -0.07 9.00 -4.08
C GLY A 201 0.95 9.23 -5.19
N LEU A 202 1.55 10.42 -5.19
CA LEU A 202 2.63 10.80 -6.09
C LEU A 202 3.62 11.67 -5.32
N SER A 203 4.90 11.34 -5.38
CA SER A 203 5.96 12.09 -4.72
C SER A 203 6.84 12.79 -5.74
N ILE A 204 7.29 13.99 -5.40
CA ILE A 204 8.26 14.75 -6.19
C ILE A 204 9.38 15.16 -5.24
N ALA A 205 10.63 14.97 -5.67
CA ALA A 205 11.78 15.51 -4.95
C ALA A 205 12.80 16.12 -5.93
N THR A 206 13.50 17.15 -5.48
CA THR A 206 14.53 17.79 -6.30
C THR A 206 15.79 16.95 -6.27
N ARG A 207 16.31 16.57 -7.46
CA ARG A 207 17.51 15.72 -7.61
C ARG A 207 17.35 14.37 -6.91
N ALA A 208 16.15 13.80 -6.99
CA ALA A 208 15.79 12.56 -6.32
C ALA A 208 16.76 11.43 -6.70
N THR A 209 17.10 11.31 -7.99
CA THR A 209 18.04 10.29 -8.49
C THR A 209 19.43 10.47 -7.90
N GLU A 210 19.97 11.70 -7.93
CA GLU A 210 21.28 12.01 -7.34
C GLU A 210 21.32 11.72 -5.84
N ARG A 211 20.25 12.08 -5.10
CA ARG A 211 20.16 11.94 -3.64
C ARG A 211 20.07 10.47 -3.23
N VAL A 212 19.25 9.67 -3.91
CA VAL A 212 19.17 8.22 -3.69
C VAL A 212 20.51 7.54 -3.99
N ALA A 213 21.15 7.89 -5.10
CA ALA A 213 22.47 7.36 -5.44
C ALA A 213 23.54 7.74 -4.39
N ALA A 214 23.54 8.99 -3.91
CA ALA A 214 24.45 9.42 -2.86
C ALA A 214 24.22 8.68 -1.54
N ALA A 215 22.96 8.44 -1.15
CA ALA A 215 22.62 7.67 0.03
C ALA A 215 23.06 6.19 -0.10
N ARG A 216 22.90 5.58 -1.27
CA ARG A 216 23.40 4.23 -1.58
C ARG A 216 24.92 4.14 -1.39
N ILE A 217 25.68 5.07 -1.98
CA ILE A 217 27.14 5.10 -1.85
C ILE A 217 27.57 5.21 -0.39
N LYS A 218 26.92 6.09 0.39
CA LYS A 218 27.19 6.23 1.83
C LYS A 218 26.94 4.92 2.57
N LEU A 219 25.81 4.26 2.31
CA LEU A 219 25.44 3.00 2.95
C LEU A 219 26.43 1.88 2.63
N ASP A 220 26.86 1.77 1.37
CA ASP A 220 27.83 0.77 0.91
C ASP A 220 29.23 1.03 1.50
N ALA A 221 29.57 2.30 1.73
CA ALA A 221 30.76 2.70 2.47
C ALA A 221 30.68 2.39 3.99
N LYS A 222 29.62 1.71 4.44
CA LYS A 222 29.33 1.31 5.82
C LYS A 222 29.25 2.50 6.76
N ILE A 223 28.15 3.26 6.65
CA ILE A 223 27.81 4.32 7.61
C ILE A 223 28.00 3.86 9.05
N ASP A 224 28.61 4.72 9.87
CA ASP A 224 28.78 4.50 11.30
C ASP A 224 27.50 4.89 12.05
N ALA A 225 26.42 4.14 11.80
CA ALA A 225 25.11 4.33 12.41
C ALA A 225 24.68 3.06 13.16
N PRO A 226 23.75 3.10 14.13
CA PRO A 226 23.31 1.90 14.82
C PRO A 226 22.61 0.89 13.89
N ALA A 227 22.54 -0.38 14.31
CA ALA A 227 22.13 -1.49 13.44
C ALA A 227 20.71 -1.37 12.86
N LEU A 228 19.77 -0.83 13.65
CA LEU A 228 18.38 -0.58 13.21
C LEU A 228 18.34 0.46 12.09
N GLU A 229 19.06 1.57 12.26
CA GLU A 229 19.17 2.67 11.31
C GLU A 229 19.82 2.19 10.00
N ARG A 230 20.91 1.43 10.07
CA ARG A 230 21.55 0.87 8.86
C ARG A 230 20.61 -0.06 8.11
N ALA A 231 19.96 -0.98 8.82
CA ALA A 231 19.05 -1.93 8.20
C ALA A 231 17.83 -1.22 7.59
N THR A 232 17.33 -0.18 8.28
CA THR A 232 16.22 0.65 7.79
C THR A 232 16.63 1.47 6.58
N ALA A 233 17.83 2.06 6.55
CA ALA A 233 18.36 2.75 5.37
C ALA A 233 18.41 1.83 4.15
N THR A 234 18.84 0.57 4.31
CA THR A 234 18.77 -0.44 3.23
C THR A 234 17.35 -0.62 2.71
N ARG A 235 16.38 -0.77 3.64
CA ARG A 235 14.97 -0.94 3.28
C ARG A 235 14.40 0.27 2.54
N LEU A 236 14.71 1.49 2.98
CA LEU A 236 14.23 2.70 2.34
C LEU A 236 14.76 2.80 0.89
N LEU A 237 16.02 2.46 0.66
CA LEU A 237 16.58 2.39 -0.69
C LEU A 237 15.86 1.34 -1.57
N GLU A 238 15.57 0.16 -1.03
CA GLU A 238 14.82 -0.90 -1.74
C GLU A 238 13.38 -0.47 -2.11
N LEU A 239 12.83 0.56 -1.47
CA LEU A 239 11.55 1.17 -1.85
C LEU A 239 11.72 2.32 -2.86
N LEU A 240 12.72 3.18 -2.65
CA LEU A 240 12.92 4.39 -3.46
C LEU A 240 13.49 4.10 -4.85
N GLU A 241 14.41 3.15 -4.99
CA GLU A 241 15.06 2.83 -6.27
C GLU A 241 14.05 2.32 -7.32
N PRO A 242 13.16 1.34 -7.03
CA PRO A 242 12.13 0.92 -7.99
C PRO A 242 11.15 2.04 -8.35
N LEU A 243 10.77 2.89 -7.38
CA LEU A 243 9.84 4.00 -7.62
C LEU A 243 10.45 5.04 -8.58
N LEU A 244 11.74 5.35 -8.44
CA LEU A 244 12.48 6.21 -9.39
C LEU A 244 12.59 5.57 -10.78
N ALA A 245 12.67 4.25 -10.84
CA ALA A 245 12.66 3.50 -12.09
C ALA A 245 11.26 3.43 -12.74
N GLY A 246 10.22 3.99 -12.11
CA GLY A 246 8.85 3.99 -12.61
C GLY A 246 8.04 2.74 -12.26
N GLU A 247 8.52 1.90 -11.33
CA GLU A 247 7.80 0.71 -10.89
C GLU A 247 6.60 1.06 -9.98
N THR A 248 5.53 0.28 -10.10
CA THR A 248 4.38 0.34 -9.20
C THR A 248 4.59 -0.62 -8.02
N LEU A 249 4.72 -0.08 -6.80
CA LEU A 249 4.73 -0.90 -5.59
C LEU A 249 3.31 -1.33 -5.16
N GLU A 250 3.20 -2.12 -4.10
CA GLU A 250 1.92 -2.66 -3.60
C GLU A 250 0.90 -1.57 -3.22
N THR A 251 1.39 -0.45 -2.68
CA THR A 251 0.59 0.65 -2.17
C THR A 251 1.25 1.98 -2.55
N ASP A 252 0.57 3.08 -2.23
CA ASP A 252 1.14 4.41 -2.32
C ASP A 252 2.24 4.58 -1.26
N VAL A 253 3.45 4.93 -1.71
CA VAL A 253 4.60 5.13 -0.83
C VAL A 253 4.93 6.62 -0.78
N PRO A 254 5.04 7.24 0.42
CA PRO A 254 5.38 8.66 0.56
C PRO A 254 6.89 8.87 0.34
N ALA A 255 7.34 8.70 -0.90
CA ALA A 255 8.75 8.61 -1.26
C ALA A 255 9.54 9.88 -0.95
N ALA A 256 8.94 11.08 -1.02
CA ALA A 256 9.65 12.31 -0.67
C ALA A 256 9.94 12.38 0.83
N ARG A 257 8.99 11.96 1.68
CA ARG A 257 9.25 11.76 3.12
C ARG A 257 10.32 10.71 3.38
N LEU A 258 10.23 9.55 2.73
CA LEU A 258 11.20 8.46 2.94
C LEU A 258 12.61 8.85 2.46
N LEU A 259 12.74 9.65 1.40
CA LEU A 259 14.03 10.18 0.98
C LEU A 259 14.63 11.10 2.05
N ARG A 260 13.86 12.04 2.60
CA ARG A 260 14.34 12.90 3.71
C ARG A 260 14.74 12.09 4.93
N GLU A 261 13.98 11.04 5.25
CA GLU A 261 14.30 10.12 6.35
C GLU A 261 15.62 9.40 6.09
N LEU A 262 15.80 8.83 4.90
CA LEU A 262 17.03 8.16 4.48
C LEU A 262 18.26 9.07 4.55
N GLU A 263 18.13 10.32 4.09
CA GLU A 263 19.21 11.30 4.17
C GLU A 263 19.59 11.62 5.61
N GLY A 264 18.60 11.80 6.48
CA GLY A 264 18.82 12.00 7.91
C GLY A 264 19.58 10.84 8.55
N LEU A 265 19.32 9.59 8.14
CA LEU A 265 20.07 8.41 8.62
C LEU A 265 21.53 8.42 8.16
N GLY A 266 21.80 8.92 6.95
CA GLY A 266 23.15 9.00 6.39
C GLY A 266 24.04 10.06 7.02
N GLU A 267 23.51 10.87 7.94
CA GLU A 267 24.21 11.91 8.70
C GLU A 267 24.36 11.57 10.18
N LEU A 268 23.86 10.40 10.62
CA LEU A 268 23.94 9.98 12.01
C LEU A 268 25.34 9.52 12.40
N ALA A 269 25.75 9.93 13.60
CA ALA A 269 26.86 9.33 14.33
C ALA A 269 26.40 8.06 15.07
N ALA A 270 27.35 7.20 15.44
CA ALA A 270 27.07 5.88 16.03
C ALA A 270 26.27 5.92 17.34
N ASP A 271 26.33 7.03 18.09
CA ASP A 271 25.66 7.23 19.36
C ASP A 271 24.26 7.87 19.22
N ARG A 272 23.93 8.40 18.04
CA ARG A 272 22.63 9.05 17.77
C ARG A 272 21.62 8.05 17.25
N ARG A 273 20.42 8.10 17.82
CA ARG A 273 19.28 7.24 17.46
C ARG A 273 18.19 8.11 16.85
N SER A 274 17.65 7.69 15.70
CA SER A 274 16.52 8.39 15.05
C SER A 274 15.18 7.78 15.43
N TYR A 275 15.15 6.47 15.64
CA TYR A 275 13.94 5.74 15.99
C TYR A 275 13.86 5.58 17.50
N VAL A 276 13.12 6.47 18.15
CA VAL A 276 12.97 6.51 19.61
C VAL A 276 11.53 6.78 20.03
N ALA A 277 11.20 6.40 21.27
CA ALA A 277 9.85 6.50 21.83
C ALA A 277 9.19 7.88 21.66
N PHE A 278 9.98 8.95 21.78
CA PHE A 278 9.53 10.35 21.75
C PHE A 278 9.47 10.96 20.35
N HIS A 279 9.75 10.18 19.31
CA HIS A 279 9.54 10.61 17.94
C HIS A 279 8.22 9.99 17.43
N PRO A 280 7.09 10.70 17.55
CA PRO A 280 5.82 10.18 17.09
C PRO A 280 5.76 10.16 15.57
N GLY A 281 5.05 9.20 15.01
CA GLY A 281 4.88 9.07 13.57
C GLY A 281 4.68 7.64 13.10
N GLU A 282 4.71 7.49 11.79
CA GLU A 282 4.64 6.20 11.12
C GLU A 282 5.96 5.90 10.40
N PHE A 283 6.51 4.72 10.64
CA PHE A 283 7.84 4.34 10.20
C PHE A 283 7.84 3.01 9.45
N LEU A 284 8.62 2.94 8.37
CA LEU A 284 8.92 1.71 7.64
C LEU A 284 10.31 1.24 8.04
N LEU A 285 10.38 0.35 9.01
CA LEU A 285 11.61 -0.11 9.63
C LEU A 285 12.04 -1.45 9.08
N ARG A 286 13.34 -1.74 9.15
CA ARG A 286 13.87 -3.10 9.09
C ARG A 286 14.58 -3.39 10.40
N VAL A 287 13.95 -4.21 11.24
CA VAL A 287 14.38 -4.46 12.61
C VAL A 287 15.29 -5.68 12.66
N PRO A 288 16.58 -5.54 13.03
CA PRO A 288 17.46 -6.68 13.24
C PRO A 288 17.03 -7.49 14.47
N ILE A 289 16.91 -8.80 14.32
CA ILE A 289 16.58 -9.75 15.38
C ILE A 289 17.58 -10.90 15.29
N GLY A 290 18.57 -10.91 16.19
CA GLY A 290 19.67 -11.87 16.15
C GLY A 290 20.46 -11.79 14.83
N ASN A 291 20.44 -12.88 14.05
CA ASN A 291 21.08 -12.96 12.73
C ASN A 291 20.13 -12.69 11.55
N ARG A 292 18.90 -12.26 11.81
CA ARG A 292 17.86 -11.96 10.82
C ARG A 292 17.43 -10.51 10.93
N ALA A 293 16.63 -10.06 9.98
CA ALA A 293 15.92 -8.80 10.07
C ALA A 293 14.47 -8.99 9.61
N VAL A 294 13.56 -8.20 10.18
CA VAL A 294 12.13 -8.22 9.86
C VAL A 294 11.72 -6.82 9.43
N ASP A 295 11.09 -6.73 8.27
CA ASP A 295 10.45 -5.51 7.79
C ASP A 295 9.19 -5.26 8.61
N VAL A 296 9.04 -4.04 9.13
CA VAL A 296 7.94 -3.63 10.00
C VAL A 296 7.40 -2.28 9.55
N ARG A 297 6.08 -2.12 9.52
CA ARG A 297 5.43 -0.81 9.54
C ARG A 297 4.94 -0.54 10.96
N LEU A 298 5.34 0.60 11.51
CA LEU A 298 5.14 0.93 12.93
C LEU A 298 4.45 2.28 13.06
N SER A 299 3.42 2.35 13.89
CA SER A 299 2.79 3.61 14.33
C SER A 299 3.14 3.85 15.80
N SER A 300 3.81 4.98 16.07
CA SER A 300 4.16 5.44 17.41
C SER A 300 3.43 6.74 17.72
N PRO A 301 2.35 6.72 18.52
CA PRO A 301 1.72 7.96 19.01
C PRO A 301 2.63 8.67 20.03
N PRO A 302 2.40 9.96 20.36
CA PRO A 302 3.16 10.64 21.42
C PRO A 302 3.12 9.88 22.76
N VAL A 303 4.19 9.98 23.55
CA VAL A 303 4.31 9.38 24.89
C VAL A 303 5.12 10.31 25.80
N ALA A 304 4.76 10.39 27.08
CA ALA A 304 5.55 11.14 28.05
C ALA A 304 6.81 10.37 28.45
N GLU A 305 7.83 11.10 28.90
CA GLU A 305 9.08 10.49 29.35
C GLU A 305 8.86 9.58 30.56
N GLY A 306 9.40 8.36 30.48
CA GLY A 306 9.24 7.32 31.51
C GLY A 306 7.94 6.49 31.42
N GLU A 307 6.99 6.84 30.56
CA GLU A 307 5.75 6.08 30.40
C GLU A 307 5.89 4.92 29.41
N LEU A 308 5.42 3.74 29.81
CA LEU A 308 5.33 2.56 28.93
C LEU A 308 3.94 2.47 28.29
N ARG A 309 3.89 2.10 27.01
CA ARG A 309 2.65 1.98 26.23
C ARG A 309 2.31 0.54 25.92
N PRO A 310 1.02 0.15 25.96
CA PRO A 310 0.58 -1.09 25.35
C PRO A 310 1.01 -1.19 23.88
N CYS A 311 1.21 -2.42 23.42
CA CYS A 311 1.63 -2.70 22.05
C CYS A 311 0.67 -3.69 21.39
N VAL A 312 0.25 -3.39 20.17
CA VAL A 312 -0.45 -4.32 19.29
C VAL A 312 0.52 -4.81 18.23
N VAL A 313 0.67 -6.13 18.10
CA VAL A 313 1.39 -6.75 16.98
C VAL A 313 0.36 -7.37 16.03
N ALA A 314 0.33 -6.89 14.79
CA ALA A 314 -0.66 -7.25 13.80
C ALA A 314 -0.08 -8.13 12.69
N LEU A 315 -0.49 -9.41 12.67
CA LEU A 315 0.06 -10.44 11.79
C LEU A 315 -0.84 -10.62 10.56
N HIS A 316 -0.30 -10.30 9.37
CA HIS A 316 -1.06 -10.37 8.13
C HIS A 316 -1.27 -11.82 7.65
N GLY A 317 -2.27 -12.01 6.78
CA GLY A 317 -2.54 -13.29 6.12
C GLY A 317 -1.53 -13.63 5.02
N ALA A 318 -1.64 -14.82 4.44
CA ALA A 318 -0.78 -15.25 3.34
C ALA A 318 -0.89 -14.27 2.15
N GLY A 319 0.26 -13.90 1.57
CA GLY A 319 0.34 -12.96 0.44
C GLY A 319 0.20 -11.48 0.82
N GLY A 320 0.04 -11.15 2.11
CA GLY A 320 0.08 -9.78 2.60
C GLY A 320 1.48 -9.23 2.86
N SER A 321 1.52 -8.00 3.36
CA SER A 321 2.72 -7.32 3.81
C SER A 321 2.47 -6.55 5.10
N ASP A 322 3.49 -5.86 5.59
CA ASP A 322 3.40 -4.92 6.70
C ASP A 322 2.51 -3.70 6.41
N ASN A 323 2.07 -3.50 5.16
CA ASN A 323 1.11 -2.46 4.80
C ASN A 323 -0.36 -2.86 5.04
N LEU A 324 -0.66 -4.16 5.11
CA LEU A 324 -2.05 -4.64 5.00
C LEU A 324 -2.98 -4.07 6.09
N PHE A 325 -2.50 -3.98 7.34
CA PHE A 325 -3.29 -3.42 8.44
C PHE A 325 -3.32 -1.89 8.46
N PHE A 326 -2.37 -1.23 7.79
CA PHE A 326 -2.31 0.23 7.70
C PHE A 326 -3.21 0.75 6.58
N ASP A 327 -3.22 0.05 5.45
CA ASP A 327 -3.89 0.52 4.24
C ASP A 327 -5.22 -0.21 4.00
N GLY A 328 -5.42 -1.41 4.56
CA GLY A 328 -6.65 -2.19 4.43
C GLY A 328 -7.28 -2.52 5.78
N HIS A 329 -8.11 -3.56 5.83
CA HIS A 329 -8.79 -4.04 7.04
C HIS A 329 -9.60 -2.93 7.73
N GLY A 330 -10.50 -2.31 6.95
CA GLY A 330 -11.27 -1.13 7.38
C GLY A 330 -10.44 0.14 7.27
N ASN A 331 -9.68 0.29 6.17
CA ASN A 331 -8.90 1.48 5.86
C ASN A 331 -8.02 1.95 7.05
N GLY A 332 -7.27 1.03 7.64
CA GLY A 332 -6.37 1.34 8.76
C GLY A 332 -7.07 1.51 10.12
N ALA A 333 -8.32 1.08 10.28
CA ALA A 333 -9.09 1.25 11.51
C ALA A 333 -8.35 0.75 12.77
N ALA A 334 -7.67 -0.40 12.70
CA ALA A 334 -6.92 -0.94 13.82
C ALA A 334 -5.76 -0.02 14.27
N VAL A 335 -5.03 0.56 13.30
CA VAL A 335 -3.93 1.50 13.55
C VAL A 335 -4.46 2.79 14.17
N ARG A 336 -5.55 3.34 13.60
CA ARG A 336 -6.19 4.56 14.11
C ARG A 336 -6.69 4.37 15.54
N LEU A 337 -7.38 3.26 15.81
CA LEU A 337 -7.87 2.92 17.15
C LEU A 337 -6.74 2.72 18.17
N ALA A 338 -5.61 2.15 17.76
CA ALA A 338 -4.42 2.04 18.62
C ALA A 338 -3.83 3.43 18.91
N SER A 339 -3.65 4.26 17.89
CA SER A 339 -3.13 5.63 18.02
C SER A 339 -4.01 6.50 18.92
N GLU A 340 -5.35 6.46 18.76
CA GLU A 340 -6.32 7.16 19.62
C GLU A 340 -6.20 6.77 21.10
N ARG A 341 -5.73 5.54 21.40
CA ARG A 341 -5.50 5.04 22.76
C ARG A 341 -4.08 5.30 23.26
N GLY A 342 -3.20 5.89 22.45
CA GLY A 342 -1.77 6.05 22.76
C GLY A 342 -0.97 4.74 22.72
N TRP A 343 -1.44 3.74 21.98
CA TRP A 343 -0.81 2.42 21.91
C TRP A 343 0.16 2.33 20.73
N LEU A 344 1.27 1.63 20.92
CA LEU A 344 2.18 1.30 19.82
C LEU A 344 1.49 0.26 18.91
N PHE A 345 1.57 0.45 17.59
CA PHE A 345 1.06 -0.51 16.62
C PHE A 345 2.19 -0.99 15.72
N VAL A 346 2.37 -2.31 15.62
CA VAL A 346 3.49 -2.94 14.92
C VAL A 346 2.95 -3.99 13.95
N ALA A 347 3.14 -3.78 12.65
CA ALA A 347 2.80 -4.77 11.63
C ALA A 347 4.09 -5.33 11.01
N PRO A 348 4.56 -6.53 11.41
CA PRO A 348 5.68 -7.17 10.77
C PRO A 348 5.28 -7.84 9.45
N LYS A 349 6.20 -7.81 8.47
CA LYS A 349 6.12 -8.63 7.26
C LYS A 349 6.50 -10.06 7.62
N ALA A 350 5.53 -10.95 7.61
CA ALA A 350 5.76 -12.36 7.85
C ALA A 350 6.57 -12.99 6.70
N PRO A 351 7.53 -13.87 7.00
CA PRO A 351 8.24 -14.60 5.96
C PRO A 351 7.29 -15.53 5.22
N PHE A 352 7.61 -15.86 3.96
CA PHE A 352 6.79 -16.77 3.15
C PHE A 352 6.69 -18.18 3.77
N PHE A 353 7.75 -18.62 4.44
CA PHE A 353 7.78 -19.83 5.26
C PHE A 353 8.19 -19.49 6.70
N GLY A 354 7.43 -19.99 7.67
CA GLY A 354 7.70 -19.80 9.09
C GLY A 354 6.79 -18.76 9.75
N SER A 355 7.11 -18.40 10.98
CA SER A 355 6.42 -17.39 11.78
C SER A 355 7.33 -16.20 12.03
N VAL A 356 6.73 -15.05 12.36
CA VAL A 356 7.49 -13.93 12.91
C VAL A 356 7.95 -14.29 14.32
N ASP A 357 9.22 -14.04 14.62
CA ASP A 357 9.73 -14.06 16.01
C ASP A 357 9.25 -12.81 16.74
N VAL A 358 8.02 -12.87 17.25
CA VAL A 358 7.37 -11.73 17.92
C VAL A 358 8.10 -11.35 19.20
N ALA A 359 8.63 -12.32 19.95
CA ALA A 359 9.37 -12.06 21.17
C ALA A 359 10.67 -11.29 20.88
N GLY A 360 11.48 -11.79 19.94
CA GLY A 360 12.71 -11.12 19.51
C GLY A 360 12.44 -9.74 18.88
N LEU A 361 11.33 -9.58 18.16
CA LEU A 361 10.91 -8.28 17.63
C LEU A 361 10.60 -7.29 18.74
N LEU A 362 9.84 -7.69 19.76
CA LEU A 362 9.51 -6.84 20.91
C LEU A 362 10.74 -6.54 21.76
N ASP A 363 11.71 -7.45 21.84
CA ASP A 363 13.03 -7.22 22.42
C ASP A 363 13.78 -6.10 21.71
N ALA A 364 13.96 -6.21 20.40
CA ALA A 364 14.64 -5.21 19.61
C ALA A 364 13.93 -3.84 19.65
N LEU A 365 12.59 -3.82 19.53
CA LEU A 365 11.81 -2.58 19.59
C LEU A 365 11.80 -1.98 21.00
N GLY A 366 11.81 -2.79 22.06
CA GLY A 366 11.82 -2.33 23.45
C GLY A 366 13.08 -1.55 23.83
N GLU A 367 14.18 -1.71 23.10
CA GLU A 367 15.39 -0.89 23.29
C GLU A 367 15.26 0.56 22.78
N ARG A 368 14.19 0.84 22.02
CA ARG A 368 13.99 2.10 21.28
C ARG A 368 12.67 2.76 21.63
N TYR A 369 11.62 1.96 21.75
CA TYR A 369 10.27 2.40 22.03
C TYR A 369 9.86 1.99 23.43
N ALA A 370 9.10 2.86 24.10
CA ALA A 370 8.56 2.60 25.43
C ALA A 370 7.40 1.59 25.37
N VAL A 371 7.74 0.30 25.31
CA VAL A 371 6.79 -0.82 25.24
C VAL A 371 6.51 -1.37 26.64
N ASP A 372 5.24 -1.43 27.00
CA ASP A 372 4.78 -2.15 28.19
C ASP A 372 4.66 -3.65 27.88
N ARG A 373 5.64 -4.42 28.35
CA ARG A 373 5.69 -5.88 28.15
C ARG A 373 4.56 -6.64 28.84
N SER A 374 3.87 -6.04 29.81
CA SER A 374 2.70 -6.64 30.45
C SER A 374 1.41 -6.45 29.66
N ARG A 375 1.41 -5.55 28.65
CA ARG A 375 0.25 -5.18 27.84
C ARG A 375 0.56 -5.30 26.34
N VAL A 376 0.92 -6.51 25.92
CA VAL A 376 1.13 -6.87 24.51
C VAL A 376 -0.09 -7.65 24.01
N TYR A 377 -0.65 -7.21 22.89
CA TYR A 377 -1.81 -7.83 22.24
C TYR A 377 -1.43 -8.30 20.84
N LEU A 378 -1.80 -9.53 20.50
CA LEU A 378 -1.63 -10.05 19.14
C LEU A 378 -2.97 -10.02 18.42
N VAL A 379 -2.97 -9.50 17.20
CA VAL A 379 -4.10 -9.59 16.28
C VAL A 379 -3.61 -10.19 14.98
N GLY A 380 -4.48 -10.92 14.29
CA GLY A 380 -4.08 -11.50 13.01
C GLY A 380 -5.27 -11.83 12.12
N HIS A 381 -4.99 -11.94 10.82
CA HIS A 381 -5.96 -12.34 9.80
C HIS A 381 -5.52 -13.64 9.12
N SER A 382 -6.43 -14.62 9.01
CA SER A 382 -6.18 -15.91 8.34
C SER A 382 -4.91 -16.61 8.87
N MET A 383 -3.88 -16.81 8.04
CA MET A 383 -2.57 -17.33 8.46
C MET A 383 -1.98 -16.57 9.65
N GLY A 384 -2.09 -15.24 9.68
CA GLY A 384 -1.61 -14.43 10.80
C GLY A 384 -2.43 -14.63 12.08
N ALA A 385 -3.72 -14.96 11.98
CA ALA A 385 -4.53 -15.34 13.14
C ALA A 385 -4.05 -16.68 13.71
N ALA A 386 -3.70 -17.63 12.84
CA ALA A 386 -3.12 -18.90 13.26
C ALA A 386 -1.70 -18.77 13.85
N GLN A 387 -0.97 -17.69 13.54
CA GLN A 387 0.30 -17.37 14.21
C GLN A 387 0.10 -16.67 15.56
N ALA A 388 -1.01 -15.96 15.75
CA ALA A 388 -1.33 -15.25 16.98
C ALA A 388 -1.90 -16.18 18.07
N LEU A 389 -2.58 -17.26 17.67
CA LEU A 389 -3.08 -18.34 18.52
C LEU A 389 -1.98 -19.37 18.79
#